data_AF-A0A090ALL7-F1
#
_entry.id   AF-A0A090ALL7-F1
#
_cell.length_a   1.000
_cell.length_b   1.000
_cell.length_c   1.000
_cell.angle_alpha   90.00
_cell.angle_beta   90.00
_cell.angle_gamma   90.00
#
_symmetry.space_group_name_H-M   'P 1'
#
loop_
_entity.id
_entity.type
_entity.pdbx_description
1 polymer ?
#
loop_
_entity_poly.entity_id
_entity_poly.type
_entity_poly.pdbx_seq_one_letter_code
_entity_poly.pdbx_strand_id
1 'polypeptide(L)'
;MLRLAINKQFVEAEKAFDLDRLYEDLAAVKGKGLTTTEKAYLRGLLCDCSPATMADKLNKAKNTVAVNLSNTLYPYLKMLLNRGTCRINHWRNVGEWLRKAGYERSFEPITMITTLPAQATVNIEKIKKDQLLINVNIRMIASLSPHTYYVNLIDDDE
;
A
#
# COMPACT_ATOMS: atom_id res chain seq x y z
N MET A 1 -7.79 11.50 -20.90
CA MET A 1 -7.55 11.92 -19.50
C MET A 1 -8.05 10.93 -18.43
N LEU A 2 -9.18 10.22 -18.59
CA LEU A 2 -9.73 9.29 -17.56
C LEU A 2 -8.82 8.12 -17.12
N ARG A 3 -7.94 7.61 -17.98
CA ARG A 3 -7.05 6.47 -17.66
C ARG A 3 -5.93 6.79 -16.65
N LEU A 4 -5.48 8.04 -16.58
CA LEU A 4 -4.44 8.46 -15.62
C LEU A 4 -5.01 8.57 -14.20
N ALA A 5 -6.27 8.98 -14.07
CA ALA A 5 -6.93 9.15 -12.77
C ALA A 5 -7.12 7.81 -12.03
N ILE A 6 -7.50 6.74 -12.75
CA ILE A 6 -7.69 5.41 -12.15
C ILE A 6 -6.37 4.79 -11.66
N ASN A 7 -5.24 5.12 -12.30
CA ASN A 7 -3.92 4.68 -11.85
C ASN A 7 -3.48 5.33 -10.54
N LYS A 8 -4.03 6.49 -10.16
CA LYS A 8 -3.68 7.19 -8.91
C LYS A 8 -4.64 6.90 -7.76
N GLN A 9 -5.64 6.04 -7.96
CA GLN A 9 -6.59 5.68 -6.89
C GLN A 9 -6.01 4.57 -6.02
N PHE A 10 -6.23 4.68 -4.70
CA PHE A 10 -5.81 3.70 -3.70
C PHE A 10 -4.28 3.51 -3.60
N VAL A 11 -3.51 4.58 -3.80
CA VAL A 11 -2.03 4.55 -3.69
C VAL A 11 -1.54 4.17 -2.30
N GLU A 12 -2.39 4.29 -1.28
CA GLU A 12 -2.08 3.88 0.08
C GLU A 12 -1.77 2.38 0.19
N ALA A 13 -2.28 1.55 -0.73
CA ALA A 13 -1.98 0.12 -0.79
C ALA A 13 -0.47 -0.14 -0.94
N GLU A 14 0.25 0.73 -1.66
CA GLU A 14 1.70 0.63 -1.85
C GLU A 14 2.45 0.75 -0.52
N LYS A 15 1.88 1.39 0.50
CA LYS A 15 2.54 1.54 1.80
C LYS A 15 2.57 0.23 2.60
N ALA A 16 1.57 -0.63 2.40
CA ALA A 16 1.36 -1.83 3.18
C ALA A 16 1.70 -3.12 2.42
N PHE A 17 1.70 -3.10 1.09
CA PHE A 17 1.91 -4.29 0.27
C PHE A 17 2.98 -4.07 -0.80
N ASP A 18 3.72 -5.12 -1.12
CA ASP A 18 4.59 -5.18 -2.28
C ASP A 18 3.74 -5.40 -3.55
N LEU A 19 3.29 -4.29 -4.14
CA LEU A 19 2.41 -4.33 -5.30
C LEU A 19 3.11 -4.82 -6.56
N ASP A 20 4.41 -4.60 -6.70
CA ASP A 20 5.16 -4.99 -7.89
C ASP A 20 5.22 -6.51 -7.98
N ARG A 21 5.68 -7.15 -6.88
CA ARG A 21 5.65 -8.61 -6.76
C ARG A 21 4.23 -9.17 -6.92
N LEU A 22 3.24 -8.53 -6.29
CA LEU A 22 1.86 -9.00 -6.38
C LEU A 22 1.29 -8.93 -7.81
N TYR A 23 1.63 -7.88 -8.57
CA TYR A 23 1.20 -7.75 -9.96
C TYR A 23 1.90 -8.77 -10.87
N GLU A 24 3.18 -9.03 -10.65
CA GLU A 24 3.95 -10.04 -11.38
C GLU A 24 3.39 -11.44 -11.13
N ASP A 25 3.21 -11.81 -9.85
CA ASP A 25 2.70 -13.12 -9.45
C ASP A 25 1.25 -13.34 -9.96
N LEU A 26 0.39 -12.32 -9.88
CA LEU A 26 -0.95 -12.40 -10.47
C LEU A 26 -0.91 -12.46 -12.01
N ALA A 27 0.02 -11.79 -12.67
CA ALA A 27 0.16 -11.85 -14.12
C ALA A 27 0.63 -13.24 -14.58
N ALA A 28 1.53 -13.87 -13.82
CA ALA A 28 1.98 -15.23 -14.06
C ALA A 28 0.81 -16.23 -13.95
N VAL A 29 0.01 -16.12 -12.90
CA VAL A 29 -1.20 -16.96 -12.70
C VAL A 29 -2.25 -16.73 -13.78
N LYS A 30 -2.44 -15.47 -14.18
CA LYS A 30 -3.41 -15.07 -15.22
C LYS A 30 -2.94 -15.43 -16.64
N GLY A 31 -1.64 -15.64 -16.84
CA GLY A 31 -1.01 -15.81 -18.16
C GLY A 31 -0.90 -14.51 -18.99
N LYS A 32 -1.24 -13.35 -18.41
CA LYS A 32 -1.11 -12.02 -19.04
C LYS A 32 -1.13 -10.91 -17.99
N GLY A 33 -0.64 -9.74 -18.37
CA GLY A 33 -0.64 -8.55 -17.51
C GLY A 33 -2.03 -8.18 -16.95
N LEU A 34 -2.03 -7.65 -15.73
CA LEU A 34 -3.21 -7.06 -15.13
C LEU A 34 -3.52 -5.74 -15.84
N THR A 35 -4.79 -5.57 -16.21
CA THR A 35 -5.31 -4.31 -16.73
C THR A 35 -5.29 -3.24 -15.65
N THR A 36 -5.26 -1.98 -16.08
CA THR A 36 -5.36 -0.78 -15.21
C THR A 36 -6.52 -0.88 -14.22
N THR A 37 -7.66 -1.42 -14.66
CA THR A 37 -8.87 -1.58 -13.83
C THR A 37 -8.67 -2.67 -12.77
N GLU A 38 -8.09 -3.81 -13.12
CA GLU A 38 -7.82 -4.88 -12.16
C GLU A 38 -6.81 -4.43 -11.10
N LYS A 39 -5.76 -3.69 -11.50
CA LYS A 39 -4.81 -3.08 -10.57
C LYS A 39 -5.50 -2.09 -9.61
N ALA A 40 -6.41 -1.26 -10.12
CA ALA A 40 -7.17 -0.34 -9.28
C ALA A 40 -8.10 -1.06 -8.28
N TYR A 41 -8.81 -2.10 -8.71
CA TYR A 41 -9.65 -2.88 -7.82
C TYR A 41 -8.84 -3.65 -6.78
N LEU A 42 -7.69 -4.21 -7.15
CA LEU A 42 -6.80 -4.88 -6.21
C LEU A 42 -6.36 -3.92 -5.11
N ARG A 43 -5.86 -2.73 -5.48
CA ARG A 43 -5.49 -1.70 -4.50
C ARG A 43 -6.66 -1.25 -3.65
N GLY A 44 -7.86 -1.15 -4.22
CA GLY A 44 -9.08 -0.86 -3.45
C GLY A 44 -9.37 -1.92 -2.38
N LEU A 45 -9.23 -3.20 -2.70
CA LEU A 45 -9.35 -4.29 -1.72
C LEU A 45 -8.29 -4.21 -0.62
N LEU A 46 -7.04 -3.88 -0.98
CA LEU A 46 -5.91 -3.74 -0.05
C LEU A 46 -6.04 -2.52 0.87
N CYS A 47 -6.73 -1.47 0.42
CA CYS A 47 -7.09 -0.30 1.22
C CYS A 47 -8.38 -0.48 2.03
N ASP A 48 -8.82 -1.71 2.29
CA ASP A 48 -10.06 -2.03 3.00
C ASP A 48 -11.33 -1.34 2.43
N CYS A 49 -11.35 -1.05 1.12
CA CYS A 49 -12.50 -0.44 0.47
C CYS A 49 -13.51 -1.50 0.00
N SER A 50 -14.79 -1.31 0.35
CA SER A 50 -15.86 -2.16 -0.14
C SER A 50 -16.09 -1.99 -1.66
N PRO A 51 -16.71 -2.97 -2.36
CA PRO A 51 -17.08 -2.82 -3.77
C PRO A 51 -17.95 -1.59 -4.05
N ALA A 52 -18.82 -1.21 -3.11
CA ALA A 52 -19.61 0.01 -3.22
C ALA A 52 -18.72 1.27 -3.14
N THR A 53 -17.82 1.33 -2.17
CA THR A 53 -16.87 2.44 -2.00
C THR A 53 -15.94 2.57 -3.21
N MET A 54 -15.49 1.44 -3.76
CA MET A 54 -14.67 1.43 -4.98
C MET A 54 -15.45 1.96 -6.19
N ALA A 55 -16.72 1.56 -6.34
CA ALA A 55 -17.57 2.05 -7.42
C ALA A 55 -17.73 3.57 -7.38
N ASP A 56 -17.98 4.12 -6.19
CA ASP A 56 -18.15 5.56 -5.98
C ASP A 56 -16.84 6.31 -6.30
N LYS A 57 -15.69 5.85 -5.78
CA LYS A 57 -14.37 6.47 -6.04
C LYS A 57 -13.90 6.37 -7.50
N LEU A 58 -14.29 5.30 -8.20
CA LEU A 58 -13.90 5.06 -9.59
C LEU A 58 -14.93 5.59 -10.59
N ASN A 59 -16.01 6.22 -10.12
CA ASN A 59 -17.13 6.68 -10.93
C ASN A 59 -17.67 5.56 -11.85
N LYS A 60 -17.93 4.39 -11.27
CA LYS A 60 -18.44 3.18 -11.94
C LYS A 60 -19.72 2.68 -11.27
N ALA A 61 -20.51 1.91 -12.00
CA ALA A 61 -21.66 1.24 -11.41
C ALA A 61 -21.22 0.13 -10.42
N LYS A 62 -21.89 0.06 -9.26
CA LYS A 62 -21.62 -0.94 -8.20
C LYS A 62 -21.64 -2.38 -8.74
N ASN A 63 -22.62 -2.69 -9.59
CA ASN A 63 -22.74 -4.01 -10.21
C ASN A 63 -21.54 -4.34 -11.11
N THR A 64 -21.02 -3.37 -11.86
CA THR A 64 -19.84 -3.57 -12.71
C THR A 64 -18.61 -3.91 -11.89
N VAL A 65 -18.40 -3.24 -10.75
CA VAL A 65 -17.27 -3.54 -9.84
C VAL A 65 -17.41 -4.95 -9.26
N ALA A 66 -18.60 -5.29 -8.74
CA ALA A 66 -18.84 -6.61 -8.14
C ALA A 66 -18.68 -7.77 -9.14
N VAL A 67 -19.20 -7.61 -10.35
CA VAL A 67 -19.08 -8.61 -11.43
C VAL A 67 -17.63 -8.76 -11.86
N ASN A 68 -16.90 -7.65 -12.02
CA ASN A 68 -15.50 -7.72 -12.42
C ASN A 68 -14.66 -8.41 -11.33
N LEU A 69 -14.79 -8.01 -10.06
CA LEU A 69 -14.13 -8.68 -8.94
C LEU A 69 -14.39 -10.20 -8.93
N SER A 70 -15.65 -10.60 -9.11
CA SER A 70 -16.04 -12.02 -9.05
C SER A 70 -15.55 -12.83 -10.25
N ASN A 71 -15.54 -12.24 -11.45
CA ASN A 71 -15.23 -12.95 -12.69
C ASN A 71 -13.75 -12.88 -13.08
N THR A 72 -13.00 -11.88 -12.60
CA THR A 72 -11.61 -11.68 -13.00
C THR A 72 -10.68 -11.80 -11.79
N LEU A 73 -10.77 -10.88 -10.83
CA LEU A 73 -9.73 -10.74 -9.81
C LEU A 73 -9.74 -11.87 -8.76
N TYR A 74 -10.92 -12.25 -8.27
CA TYR A 74 -11.07 -13.30 -7.25
C TYR A 74 -10.59 -14.68 -7.72
N PRO A 75 -10.89 -15.16 -8.94
CA PRO A 75 -10.33 -16.41 -9.47
C PRO A 75 -8.80 -16.43 -9.43
N TYR A 76 -8.14 -15.37 -9.90
CA TYR A 76 -6.68 -15.32 -9.93
C TYR A 76 -6.07 -15.24 -8.53
N LEU A 77 -6.67 -14.46 -7.61
CA LEU A 77 -6.24 -14.43 -6.21
C LEU A 77 -6.35 -15.80 -5.54
N LYS A 78 -7.41 -16.57 -5.81
CA LYS A 78 -7.57 -17.92 -5.25
C LYS A 78 -6.51 -18.88 -5.79
N MET A 79 -6.22 -18.81 -7.08
CA MET A 79 -5.17 -19.61 -7.70
C MET A 79 -3.80 -19.26 -7.10
N LEU A 80 -3.48 -17.97 -6.99
CA LEU A 80 -2.23 -17.49 -6.42
C LEU A 80 -2.03 -17.94 -4.97
N LEU A 81 -3.09 -17.87 -4.17
CA LEU A 81 -3.05 -18.22 -2.74
C LEU A 81 -3.25 -19.72 -2.49
N ASN A 82 -3.33 -20.54 -3.53
CA ASN A 82 -3.68 -21.96 -3.47
C ASN A 82 -4.96 -22.23 -2.63
N ARG A 83 -5.94 -21.34 -2.73
CA ARG A 83 -7.21 -21.39 -1.98
C ARG A 83 -8.37 -21.98 -2.78
N GLY A 84 -8.07 -22.70 -3.87
CA GLY A 84 -8.99 -23.54 -4.64
C GLY A 84 -10.45 -23.06 -4.66
N THR A 85 -11.35 -23.87 -4.09
CA THR A 85 -12.81 -23.64 -4.05
C THR A 85 -13.27 -22.73 -2.91
N CYS A 86 -12.37 -22.25 -2.03
CA CYS A 86 -12.75 -21.39 -0.93
C CYS A 86 -13.48 -20.17 -1.48
N ARG A 87 -14.72 -19.97 -1.05
CA ARG A 87 -15.47 -18.77 -1.40
C ARG A 87 -14.79 -17.57 -0.72
N ILE A 88 -14.57 -16.50 -1.47
CA ILE A 88 -14.27 -15.19 -0.89
C ILE A 88 -15.60 -14.70 -0.33
N ASN A 89 -15.89 -15.11 0.90
CA ASN A 89 -17.14 -14.77 1.59
C ASN A 89 -17.19 -13.29 1.94
N HIS A 90 -16.03 -12.69 2.14
CA HIS A 90 -15.88 -11.27 2.45
C HIS A 90 -14.65 -10.72 1.75
N TRP A 91 -14.83 -9.63 0.99
CA TRP A 91 -13.75 -8.93 0.28
C TRP A 91 -12.58 -8.52 1.19
N ARG A 92 -12.84 -8.29 2.49
CA ARG A 92 -11.86 -7.92 3.51
C ARG A 92 -10.84 -9.02 3.78
N ASN A 93 -11.20 -10.28 3.53
CA ASN A 93 -10.29 -11.41 3.73
C ASN A 93 -9.11 -11.38 2.76
N VAL A 94 -9.23 -10.69 1.62
CA VAL A 94 -8.18 -10.63 0.59
C VAL A 94 -6.90 -10.02 1.16
N GLY A 95 -6.99 -8.91 1.89
CA GLY A 95 -5.82 -8.26 2.50
C GLY A 95 -5.14 -9.16 3.54
N GLU A 96 -5.93 -9.84 4.38
CA GLU A 96 -5.41 -10.78 5.37
C GLU A 96 -4.70 -11.98 4.72
N TRP A 97 -5.26 -12.52 3.63
CA TRP A 97 -4.66 -13.67 2.95
C TRP A 97 -3.34 -13.31 2.27
N LEU A 98 -3.28 -12.13 1.63
CA LEU A 98 -2.06 -11.65 0.99
C LEU A 98 -0.97 -11.35 2.03
N ARG A 99 -1.34 -10.79 3.18
CA ARG A 99 -0.43 -10.61 4.32
C ARG A 99 0.14 -11.96 4.79
N LYS A 100 -0.71 -12.97 4.99
CA LYS A 100 -0.28 -14.33 5.37
C LYS A 100 0.58 -15.04 4.33
N ALA A 101 0.43 -14.68 3.05
CA ALA A 101 1.25 -15.19 1.96
C ALA A 101 2.57 -14.42 1.79
N GLY A 102 2.86 -13.42 2.62
CA GLY A 102 4.11 -12.67 2.61
C GLY A 102 4.17 -11.55 1.56
N TYR A 103 3.02 -11.05 1.09
CA TYR A 103 2.95 -9.86 0.23
C TYR A 103 2.87 -8.56 1.03
N GLU A 104 2.76 -8.62 2.35
CA GLU A 104 2.93 -7.42 3.17
C GLU A 104 4.35 -6.91 2.98
N ARG A 105 4.48 -5.61 2.72
CA ARG A 105 5.78 -4.98 2.59
C ARG A 105 6.47 -5.14 3.94
N SER A 106 7.63 -5.79 3.95
CA SER A 106 8.50 -5.78 5.12
C SER A 106 8.84 -4.32 5.40
N PHE A 107 8.33 -3.78 6.50
CA PHE A 107 8.99 -2.65 7.11
C PHE A 107 10.32 -3.23 7.57
N GLU A 108 11.37 -3.04 6.77
CA GLU A 108 12.73 -3.07 7.28
C GLU A 108 12.67 -2.21 8.54
N PRO A 109 12.90 -2.78 9.74
CA PRO A 109 12.93 -1.97 10.93
C PRO A 109 13.92 -0.87 10.62
N ILE A 110 13.45 0.38 10.62
CA ILE A 110 14.36 1.52 10.58
C ILE A 110 15.29 1.22 11.74
N THR A 111 16.52 0.82 11.43
CA THR A 111 17.58 0.79 12.41
C THR A 111 17.74 2.26 12.72
N MET A 112 17.01 2.71 13.75
CA MET A 112 17.33 3.97 14.36
C MET A 112 18.75 3.74 14.85
N ILE A 113 19.72 4.22 14.06
CA ILE A 113 20.97 4.68 14.61
C ILE A 113 20.57 5.83 15.54
N THR A 114 20.15 5.46 16.75
CA THR A 114 20.13 6.36 17.88
C THR A 114 21.59 6.65 18.18
N THR A 115 22.22 7.46 17.34
CA THR A 115 23.34 8.26 17.80
C THR A 115 22.74 9.26 18.77
N LEU A 116 22.49 8.80 20.01
CA LEU A 116 22.35 9.72 21.13
C LEU A 116 23.63 10.54 21.12
N PRO A 117 23.54 11.87 21.00
CA PRO A 117 24.74 12.68 21.08
C PRO A 117 25.39 12.40 22.43
N ALA A 118 26.73 12.25 22.44
CA ALA A 118 27.48 11.98 23.66
C ALA A 118 27.21 13.02 24.77
N GLN A 119 26.70 14.19 24.38
CA GLN A 119 26.17 15.22 25.28
C GLN A 119 24.89 15.81 24.69
N ALA A 120 23.83 15.88 25.50
CA ALA A 120 22.60 16.60 25.19
C ALA A 120 22.43 17.73 26.20
N THR A 121 22.44 18.97 25.74
CA THR A 121 22.19 20.13 26.60
C THR A 121 20.70 20.41 26.64
N VAL A 122 20.14 20.48 27.85
CA VAL A 122 18.73 20.79 28.08
C VAL A 122 18.62 22.20 28.65
N ASN A 123 17.81 23.04 28.03
CA ASN A 123 17.52 24.38 28.54
C ASN A 123 16.37 24.29 29.54
N ILE A 124 16.69 24.52 30.82
CA ILE A 124 15.70 24.62 31.88
C ILE A 124 15.17 26.05 31.88
N GLU A 125 13.89 26.22 31.55
CA GLU A 125 13.27 27.56 31.52
C GLU A 125 12.90 28.04 32.92
N LYS A 126 12.44 27.13 33.79
CA LYS A 126 12.03 27.50 35.15
C LYS A 126 12.07 26.33 36.11
N ILE A 127 12.58 26.59 37.32
CA ILE A 127 12.50 25.69 38.47
C ILE A 127 11.67 26.36 39.56
N LYS A 128 10.69 25.64 40.10
CA LYS A 128 9.93 25.98 41.31
C LYS A 128 10.00 24.79 42.27
N LYS A 129 9.66 25.02 43.54
CA LYS A 129 9.80 24.06 44.65
C LYS A 129 9.35 22.63 44.30
N ASP A 130 8.26 22.49 43.55
CA ASP A 130 7.69 21.20 43.14
C ASP A 130 7.43 21.07 41.63
N GLN A 131 7.97 21.99 40.81
CA GLN A 131 7.71 22.00 39.36
C GLN A 131 8.95 22.38 38.56
N LEU A 132 9.25 21.56 37.56
CA LEU A 132 10.33 21.79 36.60
C LEU A 132 9.72 21.95 35.21
N LEU A 133 9.92 23.12 34.59
CA LEU A 133 9.52 23.36 33.21
C LEU A 133 10.76 23.27 32.32
N ILE A 134 10.75 22.28 31.43
CA ILE A 134 11.82 22.02 30.46
C ILE A 134 11.27 22.26 29.06
N ASN A 135 12.01 23.04 28.27
CA ASN A 135 11.73 23.15 26.83
C ASN A 135 12.73 22.29 26.07
N VAL A 136 12.20 21.30 25.33
CA VAL A 136 13.00 20.35 24.55
C VAL A 136 12.77 20.61 23.06
N ASN A 137 13.80 21.09 22.37
CA ASN A 137 13.78 21.26 20.93
C ASN A 137 14.45 20.05 20.27
N ILE A 138 13.68 19.27 19.51
CA ILE A 138 14.16 18.07 18.80
C ILE A 138 14.23 18.37 17.31
N ARG A 139 15.42 18.24 16.73
CA ARG A 139 15.63 18.29 15.28
C ARG A 139 15.89 16.88 14.74
N MET A 140 14.97 16.36 13.94
CA MET A 140 15.15 15.08 13.26
C MET A 140 15.66 15.31 11.84
N ILE A 141 16.67 14.52 11.43
CA ILE A 141 17.13 14.44 10.05
C ILE A 141 16.84 13.02 9.60
N ALA A 142 15.87 12.84 8.70
CA ALA A 142 15.58 11.55 8.10
C ALA A 142 16.35 11.46 6.77
N SER A 143 17.22 10.46 6.66
CA SER A 143 17.81 10.08 5.37
C SER A 143 16.80 9.18 4.64
N LEU A 144 16.19 9.70 3.58
CA LEU A 144 15.42 8.87 2.67
C LEU A 144 16.43 8.04 1.86
N SER A 145 16.39 6.71 2.02
CA SER A 145 17.16 5.81 1.17
C SER A 145 16.72 6.00 -0.28
N PRO A 146 17.64 6.14 -1.25
CA PRO A 146 17.30 6.29 -2.66
C PRO A 146 16.95 4.92 -3.24
N HIS A 147 15.86 4.30 -2.78
CA HIS A 147 15.23 3.27 -3.60
C HIS A 147 14.44 4.00 -4.68
N THR A 148 15.14 4.14 -5.80
CA THR A 148 14.71 4.61 -7.12
C THR A 148 13.24 4.35 -7.40
N TYR A 149 12.44 5.42 -7.34
CA TYR A 149 11.25 5.52 -8.16
C TYR A 149 11.72 5.67 -9.61
N TYR A 150 11.81 4.56 -10.36
CA TYR A 150 11.78 4.65 -11.81
C TYR A 150 10.39 5.16 -12.19
N VAL A 151 10.26 6.48 -12.26
CA VAL A 151 9.27 7.09 -13.15
C VAL A 151 9.72 6.67 -14.54
N ASN A 152 9.03 5.71 -15.15
CA ASN A 152 9.14 5.46 -16.58
C ASN A 152 8.75 6.77 -17.28
N LEU A 153 9.74 7.62 -17.54
CA LEU A 153 9.74 8.52 -18.66
C LEU A 153 9.67 7.60 -19.87
N ILE A 154 8.48 7.51 -20.44
CA ILE A 154 8.31 6.96 -21.78
C ILE A 154 9.10 7.92 -22.65
N ASP A 155 10.23 7.43 -23.16
CA ASP A 155 10.88 7.97 -24.33
C ASP A 155 9.83 8.00 -25.44
N ASP A 156 9.36 9.20 -25.77
CA ASP A 156 8.80 9.50 -27.09
C ASP A 156 9.98 9.46 -28.05
N ASP A 157 10.25 8.30 -28.62
CA ASP A 157 11.00 8.16 -29.86
C ASP A 157 10.10 7.52 -30.93
N GLU A 158 9.92 8.33 -31.98
CA GLU A 158 9.42 8.09 -33.36
C GLU A 158 7.91 7.96 -33.63
#